data_AF-A0A432JCR9-F1
#
_entry.id   AF-A0A432JCR9-F1
#
_cell.length_a   1.000
_cell.length_b   1.000
_cell.length_c   1.000
_cell.angle_alpha   90.00
_cell.angle_beta   90.00
_cell.angle_gamma   90.00
#
_symmetry.space_group_name_H-M   'P 1'
#
loop_
_entity.id
_entity.type
_entity.pdbx_description
1 polymer ?
#
loop_
_entity_poly.entity_id
_entity_poly.type
_entity_poly.pdbx_seq_one_letter_code
_entity_poly.pdbx_strand_id
1 'polypeptide(L)' 'EGIFPAPEGAATLVGLKKLLQQKFLDPDESVVLFNTGSGYKYLDLISGPKEN' A
#
# COMPACT_ATOMS: atom_id res chain seq x y z
N GLU A 1 -8.34 -4.92 -7.71
CA GLU A 1 -7.47 -5.40 -6.63
C GLU A 1 -8.19 -5.30 -5.29
N GLY A 2 -8.69 -6.42 -4.76
CA GLY A 2 -9.38 -6.53 -3.46
C GLY A 2 -8.41 -6.78 -2.30
N ILE A 3 -7.29 -6.06 -2.27
CA ILE A 3 -6.23 -6.23 -1.27
C ILE A 3 -6.41 -5.15 -0.21
N PHE A 4 -6.40 -5.55 1.07
CA PHE A 4 -6.40 -4.64 2.22
C PHE A 4 -5.03 -4.67 2.90
N PRO A 5 -4.01 -4.00 2.32
CA PRO A 5 -2.65 -4.03 2.85
C PRO A 5 -2.56 -3.16 4.12
N ALA A 6 -1.53 -3.41 4.92
CA ALA A 6 -1.15 -2.45 5.94
C ALA A 6 -0.63 -1.13 5.29
N PRO A 7 -0.54 -0.01 6.03
CA PRO A 7 -0.03 1.25 5.51
C PRO A 7 1.34 1.14 4.84
N GLU A 8 2.22 0.27 5.32
CA GLU A 8 3.54 0.00 4.77
C GLU A 8 3.45 -0.59 3.35
N GLY A 9 2.52 -1.53 3.13
CA GLY A 9 2.24 -2.08 1.80
C GLY A 9 1.70 -1.01 0.84
N ALA A 10 0.79 -0.15 1.30
CA ALA A 10 0.29 0.97 0.51
C ALA A 10 1.40 1.99 0.16
N ALA A 11 2.32 2.25 1.09
CA ALA A 11 3.46 3.13 0.87
C ALA A 11 4.36 2.61 -0.25
N THR A 12 4.57 1.29 -0.35
CA THR A 12 5.37 0.70 -1.44
C THR A 12 4.74 0.95 -2.83
N LEU A 13 3.41 0.86 -2.94
CA LEU A 13 2.69 1.17 -4.18
C LEU A 13 2.82 2.65 -4.58
N VAL A 14 2.73 3.55 -3.59
CA VAL A 14 2.95 5.00 -3.82
C VAL A 14 4.39 5.26 -4.26
N GLY A 15 5.37 4.59 -3.63
CA GLY A 15 6.77 4.64 -4.01
C GLY A 15 7.00 4.21 -5.46
N LEU A 16 6.46 3.04 -5.84
CA LEU A 16 6.53 2.54 -7.22
C LEU A 16 6.00 3.55 -8.24
N LYS A 17 4.81 4.13 -7.98
CA LYS A 17 4.23 5.16 -8.86
C LYS A 17 5.16 6.37 -9.05
N LYS A 18 5.82 6.83 -7.98
CA LYS A 18 6.77 7.94 -8.05
C LYS A 18 8.03 7.57 -8.84
N LEU A 19 8.59 6.39 -8.62
CA LEU A 19 9.79 5.93 -9.31
C LEU A 19 9.56 5.72 -10.82
N LEU A 20 8.38 5.20 -11.20
CA LEU A 20 7.97 5.10 -12.59
C LEU A 20 7.81 6.49 -13.24
N GLN A 21 7.17 7.44 -12.54
CA GLN A 21 7.04 8.83 -13.03
C GLN A 21 8.39 9.50 -13.25
N GLN A 22 9.37 9.20 -12.39
CA GLN A 22 10.75 9.70 -12.51
C GLN A 22 11.56 9.00 -13.60
N LYS A 23 10.99 7.98 -14.27
CA LYS A 23 11.70 7.07 -15.19
C LYS A 23 12.93 6.41 -14.54
N PHE A 24 12.89 6.24 -13.21
CA PHE A 24 13.93 5.55 -12.47
C PHE A 24 13.79 4.02 -12.61
N LEU A 25 12.55 3.53 -12.69
CA LEU A 25 12.23 2.14 -13.02
C LEU A 25 11.70 2.05 -14.45
N ASP A 26 12.01 0.95 -15.13
CA ASP A 26 11.44 0.64 -16.43
C ASP A 26 9.98 0.14 -16.23
N PRO A 27 8.99 0.64 -17.00
CA PRO A 27 7.61 0.17 -16.89
C PRO A 27 7.42 -1.32 -17.18
N ASP A 28 8.34 -1.96 -17.90
CA ASP A 28 8.30 -3.40 -18.21
C ASP A 28 9.06 -4.26 -17.16
N GLU A 29 9.64 -3.63 -16.12
CA GLU A 29 10.34 -4.31 -15.04
C GLU A 29 9.37 -5.03 -14.09
N SER A 30 9.73 -6.24 -13.66
CA SER A 30 8.96 -7.00 -12.66
C SER A 30 9.31 -6.57 -11.25
N VAL A 31 8.38 -5.87 -10.58
CA VAL A 31 8.58 -5.33 -9.23
C VAL A 31 7.68 -6.05 -8.21
N VAL A 32 8.27 -6.54 -7.12
CA VAL A 32 7.53 -7.13 -5.99
C VAL A 32 7.33 -6.08 -4.90
N LEU A 33 6.07 -5.76 -4.60
CA LEU A 33 5.69 -4.89 -3.49
C LEU A 33 5.53 -5.71 -2.21
N PHE A 34 6.48 -5.58 -1.28
CA PHE A 34 6.47 -6.35 -0.05
C PHE A 34 5.55 -5.71 1.00
N ASN A 35 4.39 -6.31 1.20
CA ASN A 35 3.46 -5.93 2.26
C ASN A 35 3.79 -6.69 3.55
N THR A 36 4.36 -5.99 4.54
CA THR A 36 4.84 -6.58 5.81
C THR A 36 3.75 -6.85 6.84
N GLY A 37 2.52 -6.39 6.60
CA GLY A 37 1.41 -6.52 7.54
C GLY A 37 0.05 -6.57 6.87
N SER A 38 -0.98 -7.00 7.59
CA SER A 38 -2.35 -6.97 7.09
C SER A 38 -3.08 -5.72 7.56
N GLY A 39 -3.92 -5.13 6.70
CA GLY A 39 -4.82 -4.04 7.06
C GLY A 39 -5.79 -4.39 8.20
N TYR A 40 -6.04 -5.67 8.46
CA TYR A 40 -6.84 -6.13 9.60
C TYR A 40 -6.33 -5.59 10.95
N LYS A 41 -5.02 -5.33 11.09
CA LYS A 41 -4.43 -4.75 12.32
C LYS A 41 -4.85 -3.29 12.55
N TYR A 42 -5.41 -2.62 11.54
CA TYR A 42 -5.73 -1.20 11.54
C TYR A 42 -7.24 -0.95 11.48
N LEU A 43 -8.08 -1.98 11.63
CA LEU A 43 -9.54 -1.83 11.55
C LEU A 43 -10.06 -0.80 12.56
N ASP A 44 -9.55 -0.78 13.80
CA ASP A 44 -9.97 0.18 14.82
C ASP A 44 -9.70 1.64 14.44
N LEU A 45 -8.68 1.89 13.60
CA LEU A 45 -8.35 3.23 13.10
C LEU A 45 -9.25 3.65 11.93
N ILE A 46 -9.86 2.69 11.25
CA ILE A 46 -10.63 2.88 10.01
C ILE A 46 -12.14 2.84 10.31
N SER A 47 -12.55 2.25 11.44
CA SER A 47 -13.95 1.99 11.78
C SER A 47 -14.78 3.23 12.16
N GLY A 48 -14.25 4.45 12.02
CA GLY A 48 -14.93 5.68 12.42
C GLY A 48 -15.19 5.74 13.94
N PRO A 49 -15.77 6.85 14.44
CA PRO A 49 -16.12 6.96 15.85
C PRO A 49 -17.09 5.84 16.22
N LYS A 50 -16.87 5.16 17.36
CA LYS A 50 -17.89 4.28 17.92
C LYS A 50 -19.08 5.16 18.33
N GLU A 51 -20.21 5.03 17.63
CA GLU A 51 -21.48 5.58 18.10
C GLU A 51 -21.79 4.92 19.47
N ASN A 52 -22.04 5.75 20.47
CA ASN A 52 -22.53 5.32 21.79
C ASN A 52 -24.06 5.29 21.77
#